data_AF-A0A9E3YZJ1-F1
#
_entry.id   AF-A0A9E3YZJ1-F1
#
_cell.length_a   1.000
_cell.length_b   1.000
_cell.length_c   1.000
_cell.angle_alpha   90.00
_cell.angle_beta   90.00
_cell.angle_gamma   90.00
#
_symmetry.space_group_name_H-M   'P 1'
#
loop_
_entity.id
_entity.type
_entity.pdbx_description
1 polymer ?
#
loop_
_entity_poly.entity_id
_entity_poly.type
_entity_poly.pdbx_seq_one_letter_code
_entity_poly.pdbx_strand_id
1 'polypeptide(L)'
;LAMVVWQKPNLLVLDEPTNHLDLEMRHAMEVALQAYDGALVLVSHDRHMLRNTAEELLLVHDGCVEEYREDLEGYERWILSSYKSTEKRDVAAADSSRKEKRQQAATQRDKLRPLQKQVNKTEAQMAEVERALHALREQMSDTDLYTENNKQTLAGLLKREGELKIRAEELDELWLEQQQQLEELAQ
;
A
#
# COMPACT_ATOMS: atom_id res chain seq x y z
N LEU A 1 -14.24 20.45 5.75
CA LEU A 1 -15.64 20.58 6.24
C LEU A 1 -15.89 21.85 7.05
N ALA A 2 -15.13 22.13 8.13
CA ALA A 2 -15.40 23.23 9.07
C ALA A 2 -15.53 24.64 8.44
N MET A 3 -14.75 24.98 7.41
CA MET A 3 -14.86 26.29 6.74
C MET A 3 -16.07 26.42 5.79
N VAL A 4 -16.59 25.30 5.27
CA VAL A 4 -17.72 25.28 4.33
C VAL A 4 -19.04 25.40 5.08
N VAL A 5 -19.16 24.73 6.23
CA VAL A 5 -20.33 24.80 7.12
C VAL A 5 -20.50 26.20 7.71
N TRP A 6 -19.41 26.94 7.95
CA TRP A 6 -19.45 28.31 8.48
C TRP A 6 -20.13 29.32 7.54
N GLN A 7 -20.13 29.06 6.23
CA GLN A 7 -20.67 29.98 5.22
C GLN A 7 -22.19 29.88 5.04
N LYS A 8 -22.87 28.95 5.72
CA LYS A 8 -24.32 28.68 5.57
C LYS A 8 -24.80 28.69 4.11
N PRO A 9 -24.22 27.86 3.22
CA PRO A 9 -24.63 27.87 1.83
C PRO A 9 -26.08 27.42 1.67
N ASN A 10 -26.77 27.86 0.61
CA ASN A 10 -28.14 27.41 0.36
C ASN A 10 -28.20 25.96 -0.16
N LEU A 11 -27.10 25.47 -0.72
CA LEU A 11 -26.92 24.12 -1.24
C LEU A 11 -25.56 23.58 -0.82
N LEU A 12 -25.54 22.40 -0.20
CA LEU A 12 -24.34 21.68 0.20
C LEU A 12 -24.26 20.37 -0.59
N VAL A 13 -23.14 20.15 -1.30
CA VAL A 13 -22.89 18.89 -2.02
C VAL A 13 -21.70 18.21 -1.38
N LEU A 14 -21.89 16.98 -0.90
CA LEU A 14 -20.87 16.18 -0.22
C LEU A 14 -20.68 14.85 -0.95
N ASP A 15 -19.45 14.60 -1.40
CA ASP A 15 -19.06 13.33 -1.99
C ASP A 15 -18.08 12.60 -1.04
N GLU A 16 -18.49 11.43 -0.58
CA GLU A 16 -17.80 10.57 0.39
C GLU A 16 -17.22 11.32 1.61
N PRO A 17 -18.05 12.08 2.37
CA PRO A 17 -17.56 12.91 3.47
C PRO A 17 -17.05 12.11 4.68
N THR A 18 -17.32 10.80 4.73
CA THR A 18 -16.89 9.89 5.80
C THR A 18 -15.46 9.37 5.62
N ASN A 19 -14.83 9.61 4.46
CA ASN A 19 -13.49 9.11 4.22
C ASN A 19 -12.49 9.83 5.14
N HIS A 20 -11.73 9.06 5.92
CA HIS A 20 -10.80 9.56 6.96
C HIS A 20 -11.44 10.17 8.23
N LEU A 21 -12.73 9.92 8.51
CA LEU A 21 -13.38 10.32 9.78
C LEU A 21 -13.51 9.16 10.77
N ASP A 22 -13.17 9.44 12.03
CA ASP A 22 -13.41 8.56 13.19
C ASP A 22 -14.90 8.49 13.55
N LEU A 23 -15.30 7.44 14.28
CA LEU A 23 -16.71 7.15 14.60
C LEU A 23 -17.43 8.31 15.31
N GLU A 24 -16.78 8.96 16.28
CA GLU A 24 -17.36 10.12 16.99
C GLU A 24 -17.58 11.32 16.07
N MET A 25 -16.66 11.55 15.12
CA MET A 25 -16.78 12.65 14.16
C MET A 25 -17.87 12.39 13.13
N ARG A 26 -18.10 11.13 12.75
CA ARG A 26 -19.22 10.75 11.87
C ARG A 26 -20.56 11.02 12.52
N HIS A 27 -20.71 10.66 13.79
CA HIS A 27 -21.94 10.92 14.54
C HIS A 27 -22.19 12.43 14.71
N ALA A 28 -21.14 13.21 15.01
CA ALA A 28 -21.25 14.67 15.06
C ALA A 28 -21.63 15.27 13.70
N MET A 29 -21.12 14.72 12.60
CA MET A 29 -21.46 15.14 11.24
C MET A 29 -22.91 14.79 10.88
N GLU A 30 -23.38 13.60 11.21
CA GLU A 30 -24.76 13.17 11.03
C GLU A 30 -25.74 14.12 11.73
N VAL A 31 -25.51 14.41 13.02
CA VAL A 31 -26.35 15.35 13.79
C VAL A 31 -26.30 16.76 13.19
N ALA A 32 -25.14 17.20 12.71
CA ALA A 32 -24.99 18.51 12.08
C ALA A 32 -25.70 18.61 10.73
N LEU A 33 -25.68 17.54 9.92
CA LEU A 33 -26.36 17.48 8.63
C LEU A 33 -27.87 17.35 8.79
N GLN A 34 -28.36 16.64 9.82
CA GLN A 34 -29.78 16.61 10.18
C GLN A 34 -30.33 17.99 10.57
N ALA A 35 -29.51 18.81 11.23
CA ALA A 35 -29.88 20.15 11.66
C ALA A 35 -29.64 21.24 10.59
N TYR A 36 -29.38 20.84 9.35
CA TYR A 36 -29.05 21.77 8.27
C TYR A 36 -30.30 22.27 7.55
N ASP A 37 -30.58 23.57 7.64
CA ASP A 37 -31.79 24.19 7.05
C ASP A 37 -31.72 24.40 5.52
N GLY A 38 -30.62 24.01 4.85
CA GLY A 38 -30.41 24.19 3.41
C GLY A 38 -30.60 22.91 2.60
N ALA A 39 -30.53 23.01 1.27
CA ALA A 39 -30.55 21.83 0.41
C ALA A 39 -29.23 21.04 0.57
N LEU A 40 -29.33 19.72 0.73
CA LEU A 40 -28.18 18.82 0.89
C LEU A 40 -28.23 17.73 -0.19
N VAL A 41 -27.14 17.59 -0.94
CA VAL A 41 -26.91 16.47 -1.87
C VAL A 41 -25.74 15.67 -1.32
N LEU A 42 -26.00 14.43 -0.95
CA LEU A 42 -25.04 13.56 -0.28
C LEU A 42 -24.81 12.30 -1.11
N VAL A 43 -23.54 12.04 -1.45
CA VAL A 43 -23.08 10.79 -2.04
C VAL A 43 -22.20 10.12 -1.00
N SER A 44 -22.59 8.93 -0.53
CA SER A 44 -21.80 8.18 0.45
C SER A 44 -22.11 6.69 0.39
N HIS A 45 -21.11 5.87 0.69
CA HIS A 45 -21.29 4.44 0.91
C HIS A 45 -21.74 4.09 2.35
N ASP A 46 -21.89 5.07 3.26
CA ASP A 46 -22.33 4.86 4.64
C ASP A 46 -23.86 4.78 4.74
N ARG A 47 -24.36 3.55 4.93
CA ARG A 47 -25.79 3.23 5.00
C ARG A 47 -26.49 3.87 6.21
N HIS A 48 -25.79 4.06 7.33
CA HIS A 48 -26.39 4.63 8.54
C HIS A 48 -26.60 6.13 8.36
N MET A 49 -25.60 6.83 7.80
CA MET A 49 -25.69 8.25 7.52
C MET A 49 -26.76 8.58 6.48
N LEU A 50 -26.81 7.82 5.37
CA LEU A 50 -27.84 8.02 4.33
C LEU A 50 -29.25 7.84 4.90
N ARG A 51 -29.47 6.82 5.73
CA ARG A 51 -30.77 6.54 6.34
C ARG A 51 -31.25 7.67 7.26
N ASN A 52 -30.34 8.28 7.98
CA ASN A 52 -30.69 9.25 9.02
C ASN A 52 -30.67 10.70 8.51
N THR A 53 -30.12 10.96 7.32
CA THR A 53 -29.92 12.33 6.80
C THR A 53 -30.65 12.59 5.48
N ALA A 54 -30.94 11.58 4.66
CA ALA A 54 -31.59 11.76 3.36
C ALA A 54 -33.12 11.64 3.45
N GLU A 55 -33.83 12.62 2.90
CA GLU A 55 -35.29 12.60 2.75
C GLU A 55 -35.73 11.96 1.43
N GLU A 56 -34.93 12.14 0.37
CA GLU A 56 -35.17 11.61 -0.98
C GLU A 56 -33.93 10.83 -1.47
N LEU A 57 -34.17 9.75 -2.21
CA LEU A 57 -33.11 8.92 -2.78
C LEU A 57 -33.14 8.98 -4.31
N LEU A 58 -31.97 9.21 -4.91
CA LEU A 58 -31.78 9.16 -6.35
C LEU A 58 -30.97 7.91 -6.69
N LEU A 59 -31.51 7.08 -7.58
CA LEU A 59 -30.81 5.90 -8.09
C LEU A 59 -30.11 6.26 -9.40
N VAL A 60 -28.79 6.04 -9.43
CA VAL A 60 -27.98 6.23 -10.65
C VAL A 60 -27.58 4.85 -11.17
N HIS A 61 -28.13 4.44 -12.31
CA HIS A 61 -27.82 3.16 -12.96
C HIS A 61 -27.82 3.30 -14.49
N ASP A 62 -26.94 2.55 -15.18
CA ASP A 62 -26.83 2.53 -16.65
C ASP A 62 -26.74 3.91 -17.34
N GLY A 63 -26.13 4.90 -16.67
CA GLY A 63 -26.00 6.27 -17.17
C GLY A 63 -27.27 7.12 -17.05
N CYS A 64 -28.32 6.61 -16.40
CA CYS A 64 -29.56 7.31 -16.12
C CYS A 64 -29.69 7.62 -14.62
N VAL A 65 -30.32 8.75 -14.31
CA VAL A 65 -30.68 9.13 -12.93
C VAL A 65 -32.19 9.06 -12.81
N GLU A 66 -32.68 8.20 -11.92
CA GLU A 66 -34.10 8.02 -11.67
C GLU A 66 -34.42 8.31 -10.20
N GLU A 67 -35.53 9.01 -9.98
CA GLU A 67 -36.04 9.30 -8.64
C GLU A 67 -36.59 8.00 -8.02
N TYR A 68 -36.02 7.58 -6.89
CA TYR A 68 -36.45 6.37 -6.22
C TYR A 68 -37.61 6.70 -5.28
N ARG A 69 -38.84 6.49 -5.75
CA ARG A 69 -40.09 6.85 -5.06
C ARG A 69 -40.65 5.82 -4.09
N GLU A 70 -39.97 4.69 -3.90
CA GLU A 70 -40.41 3.68 -2.93
C GLU A 70 -39.86 4.00 -1.53
N ASP A 71 -40.57 3.55 -0.49
CA ASP A 71 -40.14 3.67 0.91
C ASP A 71 -38.77 2.98 1.11
N LEU A 72 -38.03 3.37 2.14
CA LEU A 72 -36.68 2.90 2.43
C LEU A 72 -36.62 1.36 2.57
N GLU A 73 -37.73 0.71 2.95
CA GLU A 73 -37.90 -0.75 2.95
C GLU A 73 -37.97 -1.38 1.54
N GLY A 74 -38.49 -0.65 0.57
CA GLY A 74 -38.47 -1.00 -0.86
C GLY A 74 -37.04 -0.97 -1.39
N TYR A 75 -36.30 0.09 -1.05
CA TYR A 75 -34.87 0.19 -1.36
C TYR A 75 -34.07 -0.94 -0.71
N GLU A 76 -34.39 -1.28 0.54
CA GLU A 76 -33.77 -2.40 1.25
C GLU A 76 -34.06 -3.74 0.56
N ARG A 77 -35.29 -3.99 0.09
CA ARG A 77 -35.63 -5.18 -0.70
C ARG A 77 -34.96 -5.20 -2.06
N TRP A 78 -34.90 -4.06 -2.76
CA TRP A 78 -34.24 -3.96 -4.07
C TRP A 78 -32.73 -4.18 -3.94
N ILE A 79 -32.10 -3.58 -2.92
CA ILE A 79 -30.72 -3.88 -2.52
C ILE A 79 -30.60 -5.36 -2.20
N LEU A 80 -31.33 -5.92 -1.23
CA LEU A 80 -31.20 -7.32 -0.81
C LEU A 80 -31.45 -8.32 -1.95
N SER A 81 -32.36 -8.00 -2.88
CA SER A 81 -32.63 -8.81 -4.08
C SER A 81 -31.55 -8.69 -5.15
N SER A 82 -30.95 -7.50 -5.28
CA SER A 82 -29.72 -7.27 -6.03
C SER A 82 -28.60 -8.10 -5.39
N TYR A 83 -28.38 -8.04 -4.07
CA TYR A 83 -27.41 -8.88 -3.37
C TYR A 83 -27.64 -10.40 -3.58
N LYS A 84 -28.88 -10.89 -3.69
CA LYS A 84 -29.17 -12.32 -3.90
C LYS A 84 -29.01 -12.80 -5.36
N SER A 85 -29.29 -11.91 -6.32
CA SER A 85 -29.09 -12.14 -7.76
C SER A 85 -27.61 -11.96 -8.13
N THR A 86 -26.98 -11.00 -7.47
CA THR A 86 -25.53 -10.73 -7.45
C THR A 86 -24.81 -11.86 -6.72
N GLU A 87 -25.31 -12.49 -5.66
CA GLU A 87 -24.69 -13.71 -5.10
C GLU A 87 -24.67 -14.86 -6.10
N LYS A 88 -25.76 -15.16 -6.83
CA LYS A 88 -25.74 -16.25 -7.83
C LYS A 88 -24.90 -15.93 -9.09
N ARG A 89 -24.78 -14.66 -9.48
CA ARG A 89 -23.91 -14.23 -10.59
C ARG A 89 -22.45 -14.01 -10.15
N ASP A 90 -22.23 -13.58 -8.92
CA ASP A 90 -20.93 -13.39 -8.27
C ASP A 90 -20.33 -14.70 -7.80
N VAL A 91 -21.07 -15.75 -7.45
CA VAL A 91 -20.39 -17.04 -7.20
C VAL A 91 -19.73 -17.54 -8.50
N ALA A 92 -20.32 -17.27 -9.67
CA ALA A 92 -19.72 -17.61 -10.96
C ALA A 92 -18.65 -16.61 -11.43
N ALA A 93 -18.89 -15.30 -11.28
CA ALA A 93 -17.97 -14.22 -11.72
C ALA A 93 -16.90 -13.85 -10.68
N ALA A 94 -17.13 -14.08 -9.39
CA ALA A 94 -16.13 -13.96 -8.33
C ALA A 94 -15.26 -15.21 -8.22
N ASP A 95 -15.68 -16.39 -8.69
CA ASP A 95 -14.77 -17.53 -8.82
C ASP A 95 -13.80 -17.32 -10.00
N SER A 96 -14.27 -16.78 -11.14
CA SER A 96 -13.37 -16.38 -12.23
C SER A 96 -12.51 -15.17 -11.85
N SER A 97 -13.07 -14.11 -11.26
CA SER A 97 -12.31 -12.90 -10.93
C SER A 97 -11.47 -12.98 -9.64
N ARG A 98 -11.81 -13.82 -8.64
CA ARG A 98 -10.86 -14.16 -7.55
C ARG A 98 -9.73 -15.01 -8.08
N LYS A 99 -10.01 -15.96 -8.97
CA LYS A 99 -8.96 -16.79 -9.58
C LYS A 99 -8.04 -15.94 -10.44
N GLU A 100 -8.58 -15.01 -11.22
CA GLU A 100 -7.80 -14.05 -12.02
C GLU A 100 -7.07 -13.01 -11.16
N LYS A 101 -7.68 -12.40 -10.14
CA LYS A 101 -6.98 -11.50 -9.20
C LYS A 101 -5.92 -12.24 -8.36
N ARG A 102 -6.17 -13.49 -7.95
CA ARG A 102 -5.15 -14.34 -7.32
C ARG A 102 -4.07 -14.72 -8.31
N GLN A 103 -4.39 -15.02 -9.57
CA GLN A 103 -3.38 -15.30 -10.59
C GLN A 103 -2.56 -14.07 -10.94
N GLN A 104 -3.15 -12.87 -11.03
CA GLN A 104 -2.45 -11.61 -11.27
C GLN A 104 -1.56 -11.25 -10.08
N ALA A 105 -2.06 -11.35 -8.84
CA ALA A 105 -1.25 -11.15 -7.64
C ALA A 105 -0.18 -12.24 -7.44
N ALA A 106 -0.46 -13.49 -7.81
CA ALA A 106 0.53 -14.58 -7.77
C ALA A 106 1.59 -14.40 -8.84
N THR A 107 1.23 -14.04 -10.07
CA THR A 107 2.17 -13.78 -11.17
C THR A 107 3.02 -12.55 -10.91
N GLN A 108 2.48 -11.47 -10.33
CA GLN A 108 3.30 -10.33 -9.87
C GLN A 108 4.25 -10.74 -8.74
N ARG A 109 3.78 -11.52 -7.75
CA ARG A 109 4.64 -12.04 -6.68
C ARG A 109 5.71 -12.99 -7.20
N ASP A 110 5.39 -13.84 -8.17
CA ASP A 110 6.32 -14.79 -8.77
C ASP A 110 7.37 -14.10 -9.65
N LYS A 111 7.05 -12.94 -10.23
CA LYS A 111 8.02 -12.08 -10.93
C LYS A 111 8.97 -11.35 -9.97
N LEU A 112 8.48 -10.88 -8.83
CA LEU A 112 9.29 -10.13 -7.84
C LEU A 112 10.14 -11.04 -6.92
N ARG A 113 9.65 -12.25 -6.60
CA ARG A 113 10.33 -13.24 -5.76
C ARG A 113 11.77 -13.59 -6.18
N PRO A 114 12.10 -13.84 -7.47
CA PRO A 114 13.46 -14.16 -7.88
C PRO A 114 14.42 -12.98 -7.67
N LEU A 115 14.01 -11.75 -7.98
CA LEU A 115 14.84 -10.57 -7.73
C LEU A 115 15.02 -10.32 -6.23
N GLN A 116 13.96 -10.42 -5.43
CA GLN A 116 14.07 -10.32 -3.96
C GLN A 116 15.04 -11.36 -3.39
N LYS A 117 15.04 -12.59 -3.91
CA LYS A 117 16.02 -13.61 -3.51
C LYS A 117 17.44 -13.26 -3.94
N GLN A 118 17.62 -12.62 -5.09
CA GLN A 118 18.93 -12.16 -5.54
C GLN A 118 19.46 -11.02 -4.67
N VAL A 119 18.63 -10.02 -4.37
CA VAL A 119 18.96 -8.92 -3.44
C VAL A 119 19.39 -9.47 -2.07
N ASN A 120 18.56 -10.32 -1.45
CA ASN A 120 18.89 -10.92 -0.16
C ASN A 120 20.18 -11.74 -0.18
N LYS A 121 20.50 -12.37 -1.32
CA LYS A 121 21.75 -13.11 -1.50
C LYS A 121 22.94 -12.17 -1.59
N THR A 122 22.82 -11.07 -2.34
CA THR A 122 23.87 -10.04 -2.46
C THR A 122 24.12 -9.39 -1.10
N GLU A 123 23.07 -9.04 -0.35
CA GLU A 123 23.18 -8.50 1.02
C GLU A 123 23.90 -9.46 1.98
N ALA A 124 23.60 -10.76 1.91
CA ALA A 124 24.29 -11.76 2.70
C ALA A 124 25.80 -11.84 2.36
N GLN A 125 26.15 -11.68 1.08
CA GLN A 125 27.54 -11.65 0.62
C GLN A 125 28.26 -10.37 1.08
N MET A 126 27.59 -9.21 1.00
CA MET A 126 28.12 -7.94 1.51
C MET A 126 28.43 -8.05 3.01
N ALA A 127 27.49 -8.58 3.80
CA ALA A 127 27.68 -8.77 5.23
C ALA A 127 28.80 -9.78 5.57
N GLU A 128 29.12 -10.71 4.68
CA GLU A 128 30.26 -11.62 4.82
C GLU A 128 31.59 -10.90 4.54
N VAL A 129 31.65 -10.10 3.46
CA VAL A 129 32.81 -9.30 3.08
C VAL A 129 33.12 -8.24 4.13
N GLU A 130 32.11 -7.54 4.66
CA GLU A 130 32.27 -6.57 5.74
C GLU A 130 32.84 -7.22 7.02
N ARG A 131 32.34 -8.40 7.40
CA ARG A 131 32.88 -9.17 8.53
C ARG A 131 34.33 -9.57 8.28
N ALA A 132 34.67 -10.01 7.07
CA ALA A 132 36.04 -10.35 6.71
C ALA A 132 36.97 -9.11 6.76
N LEU A 133 36.53 -7.96 6.25
CA LEU A 133 37.26 -6.70 6.33
C LEU A 133 37.47 -6.25 7.78
N HIS A 134 36.43 -6.37 8.62
CA HIS A 134 36.53 -6.04 10.04
C HIS A 134 37.57 -6.92 10.75
N ALA A 135 37.49 -8.25 10.56
CA ALA A 135 38.45 -9.19 11.14
C ALA A 135 39.88 -8.91 10.65
N LEU A 136 40.05 -8.54 9.37
CA LEU A 136 41.36 -8.20 8.82
C LEU A 136 41.92 -6.90 9.40
N ARG A 137 41.08 -5.88 9.59
CA ARG A 137 41.44 -4.61 10.24
C ARG A 137 41.83 -4.82 11.70
N GLU A 138 41.11 -5.69 12.40
CA GLU A 138 41.42 -6.07 13.78
C GLU A 138 42.77 -6.79 13.85
N GLN A 139 43.06 -7.70 12.92
CA GLN A 139 44.38 -8.32 12.81
C GLN A 139 45.46 -7.26 12.56
N MET A 140 45.27 -6.36 11.59
CA MET A 140 46.23 -5.30 11.29
C MET A 140 46.38 -4.23 12.38
N SER A 141 45.51 -4.21 13.39
CA SER A 141 45.64 -3.29 14.53
C SER A 141 46.74 -3.69 15.52
N ASP A 142 47.26 -4.91 15.41
CA ASP A 142 48.36 -5.38 16.25
C ASP A 142 49.69 -4.70 15.87
N THR A 143 50.32 -4.08 16.87
CA THR A 143 51.55 -3.28 16.68
C THR A 143 52.74 -4.17 16.29
N ASP A 144 52.73 -5.45 16.66
CA ASP A 144 53.80 -6.42 16.35
C ASP A 144 53.86 -6.84 14.87
N LEU A 145 52.80 -6.58 14.09
CA LEU A 145 52.74 -6.90 12.65
C LEU A 145 53.60 -5.97 11.78
N TYR A 146 53.99 -4.81 12.29
CA TYR A 146 54.80 -3.82 11.57
C TYR A 146 56.32 -4.02 11.76
N THR A 147 56.72 -5.07 12.48
CA THR A 147 58.12 -5.46 12.66
C THR A 147 58.70 -6.09 11.38
N GLU A 148 60.01 -5.99 11.17
CA GLU A 148 60.65 -6.47 9.93
C GLU A 148 60.44 -7.97 9.65
N ASN A 149 60.25 -8.78 10.70
CA ASN A 149 59.98 -10.21 10.59
C ASN A 149 58.61 -10.53 9.96
N ASN A 150 57.65 -9.61 10.03
CA ASN A 150 56.26 -9.84 9.62
C ASN A 150 55.90 -9.13 8.31
N LYS A 151 56.88 -8.54 7.60
CA LYS A 151 56.67 -7.81 6.32
C LYS A 151 55.93 -8.63 5.25
N GLN A 152 56.22 -9.93 5.11
CA GLN A 152 55.50 -10.81 4.17
C GLN A 152 54.03 -11.02 4.56
N THR A 153 53.77 -11.22 5.85
CA THR A 153 52.42 -11.37 6.41
C THR A 153 51.61 -10.09 6.20
N LEU A 154 52.20 -8.92 6.50
CA LEU A 154 51.59 -7.61 6.29
C LEU A 154 51.25 -7.35 4.81
N ALA A 155 52.16 -7.68 3.88
CA ALA A 155 51.90 -7.55 2.45
C ALA A 155 50.74 -8.46 1.98
N GLY A 156 50.65 -9.68 2.54
CA GLY A 156 49.54 -10.60 2.30
C GLY A 156 48.20 -10.05 2.81
N LEU A 157 48.18 -9.48 4.01
CA LEU A 157 47.00 -8.85 4.60
C LEU A 157 46.56 -7.62 3.78
N LEU A 158 47.45 -6.69 3.44
CA LEU A 158 47.10 -5.53 2.62
C LEU A 158 46.56 -5.92 1.25
N LYS A 159 47.12 -6.96 0.62
CA LYS A 159 46.59 -7.50 -0.64
C LYS A 159 45.18 -8.05 -0.46
N ARG A 160 44.94 -8.83 0.59
CA ARG A 160 43.62 -9.39 0.94
C ARG A 160 42.60 -8.28 1.23
N GLU A 161 43.01 -7.21 1.91
CA GLU A 161 42.16 -6.05 2.18
C GLU A 161 41.74 -5.37 0.87
N GLY A 162 42.69 -5.16 -0.05
CA GLY A 162 42.41 -4.61 -1.37
C GLY A 162 41.45 -5.48 -2.18
N GLU A 163 41.68 -6.80 -2.22
CA GLU A 163 40.79 -7.76 -2.89
C GLU A 163 39.36 -7.72 -2.30
N LEU A 164 39.23 -7.64 -0.98
CA LEU A 164 37.92 -7.56 -0.31
C LEU A 164 37.22 -6.21 -0.52
N LYS A 165 37.96 -5.09 -0.61
CA LYS A 165 37.39 -3.77 -0.92
C LYS A 165 36.85 -3.72 -2.35
N ILE A 166 37.62 -4.20 -3.33
CA ILE A 166 37.15 -4.32 -4.71
C ILE A 166 35.90 -5.19 -4.75
N ARG A 167 35.90 -6.32 -4.02
CA ARG A 167 34.74 -7.20 -3.96
C ARG A 167 33.52 -6.55 -3.31
N ALA A 168 33.72 -5.68 -2.32
CA ALA A 168 32.63 -4.90 -1.70
C ALA A 168 32.02 -3.92 -2.70
N GLU A 169 32.86 -3.17 -3.43
CA GLU A 169 32.41 -2.24 -4.48
C GLU A 169 31.61 -2.96 -5.59
N GLU A 170 32.09 -4.12 -6.06
CA GLU A 170 31.36 -4.95 -7.04
C GLU A 170 29.99 -5.43 -6.52
N LEU A 171 29.89 -5.75 -5.23
CA LEU A 171 28.63 -6.19 -4.62
C LEU A 171 27.66 -5.02 -4.42
N ASP A 172 28.18 -3.82 -4.09
CA ASP A 172 27.38 -2.60 -3.96
C ASP A 172 26.77 -2.20 -5.31
N GLU A 173 27.56 -2.21 -6.38
CA GLU A 173 27.07 -1.96 -7.75
C GLU A 173 25.99 -2.98 -8.14
N LEU A 174 26.24 -4.26 -7.90
CA LEU A 174 25.27 -5.32 -8.17
C LEU A 174 23.97 -5.17 -7.36
N TRP A 175 24.08 -4.80 -6.08
CA TRP A 175 22.91 -4.57 -5.23
C TRP A 175 22.08 -3.39 -5.74
N LEU A 176 22.74 -2.31 -6.15
CA LEU A 176 22.08 -1.13 -6.71
C LEU A 176 21.31 -1.46 -8.01
N GLU A 177 21.93 -2.21 -8.92
CA GLU A 177 21.28 -2.68 -10.15
C GLU A 177 20.06 -3.57 -9.84
N GLN A 178 20.19 -4.50 -8.88
CA GLN A 178 19.09 -5.38 -8.48
C GLN A 178 17.93 -4.62 -7.82
N GLN A 179 18.23 -3.61 -7.01
CA GLN A 179 17.23 -2.69 -6.42
C GLN A 179 16.48 -1.92 -7.51
N GLN A 180 17.20 -1.33 -8.47
CA GLN A 180 16.58 -0.60 -9.57
C GLN A 180 15.66 -1.50 -10.40
N GLN A 181 16.09 -2.71 -10.76
CA GLN A 181 15.26 -3.66 -11.48
C GLN A 181 14.00 -4.07 -10.67
N LEU A 182 14.12 -4.17 -9.36
CA LEU A 182 13.00 -4.48 -8.47
C LEU A 182 11.98 -3.33 -8.45
N GLU A 183 12.43 -2.07 -8.40
CA GLU A 183 11.56 -0.89 -8.50
C GLU A 183 10.86 -0.78 -9.85
N GLU A 184 11.58 -1.00 -10.96
CA GLU A 184 11.01 -1.00 -12.32
C GLU A 184 9.94 -2.07 -12.51
N LEU A 185 10.08 -3.23 -11.86
CA LEU A 185 9.09 -4.31 -11.88
C LEU A 185 7.92 -4.10 -10.91
N ALA A 186 8.04 -3.17 -9.97
CA ALA A 186 7.03 -2.85 -8.97
C ALA A 186 6.11 -1.69 -9.37
N GLN A 187 6.52 -0.84 -10.32
CA GLN A 187 5.71 0.21 -10.95
C GLN A 187 4.71 -0.37 -11.98
#